data_AF-A0A966BIR7-F1
#
_entry.id   AF-A0A966BIR7-F1
#
_cell.length_a   1.000
_cell.length_b   1.000
_cell.length_c   1.000
_cell.angle_alpha   90.00
_cell.angle_beta   90.00
_cell.angle_gamma   90.00
#
_symmetry.space_group_name_H-M   'P 1'
#
loop_
_entity.id
_entity.type
_entity.pdbx_description
1 polymer ?
#
loop_
_entity_poly.entity_id
_entity_poly.type
_entity_poly.pdbx_seq_one_letter_code
_entity_poly.pdbx_strand_id
1 'polypeptide(L)'
;MHYQAKLLVPFGVLGIRSEGVTLCGIDFLPPGTPTQRESDAFVGQVCAQLLRYVNDCEGKFTFQMRLVGTLHQRRVWQAIAAIACGETRSYGELAGELHSSAQAVGQACGANPLPIVIPCHRVVSQSGLGGFMKQGGGAALDIKRWLLKHESRQAKRTGVPGDCPSAPLHPDFFHAEGEK
;
A
#
# COMPACT_ATOMS: atom_id res chain seq x y z
N MET A 1 -1.36 -10.17 -18.27
CA MET A 1 -1.05 -10.42 -16.84
C MET A 1 -2.11 -11.37 -16.29
N HIS A 2 -1.69 -12.42 -15.57
CA HIS A 2 -2.60 -13.35 -14.91
C HIS A 2 -2.84 -12.89 -13.48
N TYR A 3 -4.10 -12.80 -13.08
CA TYR A 3 -4.51 -12.44 -11.71
C TYR A 3 -5.15 -13.66 -11.07
N GLN A 4 -4.89 -13.88 -9.79
CA GLN A 4 -5.50 -14.95 -8.99
C GLN A 4 -6.85 -14.52 -8.39
N ALA A 5 -7.09 -13.21 -8.29
CA ALA A 5 -8.40 -12.63 -8.02
C ALA A 5 -8.50 -11.24 -8.63
N LYS A 6 -9.74 -10.79 -8.90
CA LYS A 6 -10.05 -9.40 -9.23
C LYS A 6 -11.15 -8.94 -8.29
N LEU A 7 -10.73 -8.23 -7.24
CA LEU A 7 -11.54 -7.83 -6.11
C LEU A 7 -12.17 -6.46 -6.35
N LEU A 8 -13.50 -6.38 -6.31
CA LEU A 8 -14.21 -5.09 -6.35
C LEU A 8 -14.10 -4.38 -5.00
N VAL A 9 -13.71 -3.10 -5.03
CA VAL A 9 -13.61 -2.21 -3.86
C VAL A 9 -14.24 -0.84 -4.20
N PRO A 10 -14.56 0.01 -3.20
CA PRO A 10 -15.29 1.27 -3.42
C PRO A 10 -14.62 2.27 -4.38
N PHE A 11 -13.32 2.12 -4.63
CA PHE A 11 -12.52 3.01 -5.48
C PHE A 11 -11.98 2.32 -6.75
N GLY A 12 -12.40 1.09 -7.06
CA GLY A 12 -11.99 0.39 -8.28
C GLY A 12 -11.98 -1.13 -8.16
N VAL A 13 -11.23 -1.78 -9.04
CA VAL A 13 -11.00 -3.23 -8.99
C VAL A 13 -9.52 -3.47 -8.74
N LEU A 14 -9.20 -4.32 -7.76
CA LEU A 14 -7.84 -4.73 -7.43
C LEU A 14 -7.54 -6.09 -8.07
N GLY A 15 -6.52 -6.14 -8.92
CA GLY A 15 -5.93 -7.38 -9.40
C GLY A 15 -4.93 -7.91 -8.38
N ILE A 16 -5.14 -9.14 -7.92
CA ILE A 16 -4.27 -9.79 -6.94
C ILE A 16 -3.33 -10.74 -7.68
N ARG A 17 -2.02 -10.60 -7.46
CA ARG A 17 -0.99 -11.48 -8.00
C ARG A 17 -0.27 -12.23 -6.88
N SER A 18 -0.29 -13.55 -6.95
CA SER A 18 0.40 -14.43 -6.02
C SER A 18 1.19 -15.53 -6.72
N GLU A 19 2.21 -16.02 -6.04
CA GLU A 19 3.00 -17.20 -6.39
C GLU A 19 2.94 -18.19 -5.22
N GLY A 20 2.16 -19.26 -5.37
CA GLY A 20 1.85 -20.16 -4.26
C GLY A 20 1.19 -19.41 -3.09
N VAL A 21 1.81 -19.47 -1.91
CA VAL A 21 1.34 -18.82 -0.67
C VAL A 21 2.00 -17.46 -0.41
N THR A 22 2.50 -16.81 -1.45
CA THR A 22 3.19 -15.52 -1.35
C THR A 22 2.54 -14.47 -2.24
N LEU A 23 2.18 -13.32 -1.67
CA LEU A 23 1.65 -12.17 -2.41
C LEU A 23 2.80 -11.42 -3.10
N CYS A 24 2.72 -11.23 -4.41
CA CYS A 24 3.78 -10.57 -5.20
C CYS A 24 3.30 -9.29 -5.92
N GLY A 25 2.00 -9.00 -5.93
CA GLY A 25 1.49 -7.77 -6.53
C GLY A 25 0.04 -7.45 -6.23
N ILE A 26 -0.27 -6.15 -6.16
CA ILE A 26 -1.63 -5.61 -6.20
C ILE A 26 -1.65 -4.51 -7.26
N ASP A 27 -2.53 -4.66 -8.24
CA ASP A 27 -2.67 -3.71 -9.35
C ASP A 27 -4.06 -3.08 -9.34
N PHE A 28 -4.16 -1.77 -9.55
CA PHE A 28 -5.45 -1.11 -9.78
C PHE A 28 -5.84 -1.31 -11.24
N LEU A 29 -6.95 -2.00 -11.47
CA LEU A 29 -7.41 -2.33 -12.81
C LEU A 29 -8.33 -1.24 -13.37
N PRO A 30 -8.42 -1.10 -14.70
CA PRO A 30 -9.29 -0.11 -15.32
C PRO A 30 -10.75 -0.23 -14.86
N PRO A 31 -11.51 0.88 -14.81
CA PRO A 31 -12.94 0.86 -14.55
C PRO A 31 -13.67 -0.11 -15.50
N GLY A 32 -14.67 -0.83 -14.99
CA GLY A 32 -15.42 -1.82 -15.77
C GLY A 32 -14.74 -3.18 -15.93
N THR A 33 -13.55 -3.39 -15.37
CA THR A 33 -12.91 -4.71 -15.34
C THR A 33 -13.82 -5.73 -14.62
N PRO A 34 -14.15 -6.87 -15.24
CA PRO A 34 -14.95 -7.90 -14.58
C PRO A 34 -14.26 -8.48 -13.34
N THR A 35 -15.03 -8.72 -12.29
CA THR A 35 -14.55 -9.39 -11.09
C THR A 35 -14.20 -10.84 -11.36
N GLN A 36 -13.29 -11.38 -10.58
CA GLN A 36 -12.83 -12.76 -10.66
C GLN A 36 -12.68 -13.27 -9.23
N ARG A 37 -13.31 -14.42 -8.95
CA ARG A 37 -13.20 -15.09 -7.65
C ARG A 37 -11.77 -15.53 -7.38
N GLU A 38 -11.45 -15.62 -6.10
CA GLU A 38 -10.22 -16.18 -5.56
C GLU A 38 -9.94 -17.59 -6.09
N SER A 39 -8.71 -17.82 -6.56
CA SER A 39 -8.27 -19.12 -7.10
C SER A 39 -8.03 -20.18 -6.03
N ASP A 40 -7.69 -19.75 -4.81
CA ASP A 40 -7.27 -20.62 -3.72
C ASP A 40 -7.48 -19.94 -2.35
N ALA A 41 -7.25 -20.71 -1.28
CA ALA A 41 -7.46 -20.26 0.10
C ALA A 41 -6.54 -19.10 0.51
N PHE A 42 -5.30 -19.07 0.02
CA PHE A 42 -4.36 -17.99 0.34
C PHE A 42 -4.83 -16.67 -0.27
N VAL A 43 -5.23 -16.69 -1.54
CA VAL A 43 -5.78 -15.52 -2.23
C VAL A 43 -7.09 -15.08 -1.58
N GLY A 44 -7.93 -16.02 -1.14
CA GLY A 44 -9.12 -15.75 -0.34
C GLY A 44 -8.79 -15.00 0.96
N GLN A 45 -7.74 -15.40 1.68
CA GLN A 45 -7.25 -14.69 2.87
C GLN A 45 -6.79 -13.27 2.55
N VAL A 46 -6.03 -13.07 1.46
CA VAL A 46 -5.60 -11.74 1.02
C VAL A 46 -6.81 -10.85 0.73
N CYS A 47 -7.78 -11.33 -0.05
CA CYS A 47 -9.00 -10.58 -0.39
C CYS A 47 -9.81 -10.23 0.87
N ALA A 48 -9.96 -11.16 1.81
CA ALA A 48 -10.69 -10.92 3.05
C ALA A 48 -10.02 -9.85 3.92
N GLN A 49 -8.69 -9.82 4.00
CA GLN A 49 -7.96 -8.80 4.75
C GLN A 49 -7.99 -7.43 4.06
N LEU A 50 -7.93 -7.37 2.72
CA LEU A 50 -8.13 -6.13 1.97
C LEU A 50 -9.53 -5.56 2.19
N LEU A 51 -10.57 -6.40 2.13
CA LEU A 51 -11.94 -5.98 2.42
C LEU A 51 -12.10 -5.53 3.87
N ARG A 52 -11.40 -6.18 4.82
CA ARG A 52 -11.36 -5.72 6.21
C ARG A 52 -10.78 -4.32 6.31
N TYR A 53 -9.65 -4.05 5.67
CA TYR A 53 -9.05 -2.71 5.61
C TYR A 53 -10.01 -1.66 5.00
N VAL A 54 -10.72 -2.02 3.92
CA VAL A 54 -11.70 -1.14 3.26
C VAL A 54 -12.86 -0.77 4.20
N ASN A 55 -13.27 -1.68 5.09
CA ASN A 55 -14.32 -1.44 6.07
C ASN A 55 -13.80 -0.77 7.36
N ASP A 56 -12.57 -1.08 7.74
CA ASP A 56 -11.89 -0.62 8.95
C ASP A 56 -10.43 -0.30 8.64
N CYS A 57 -10.04 0.98 8.73
CA CYS A 57 -8.72 1.43 8.33
C CYS A 57 -7.58 0.86 9.20
N GLU A 58 -7.88 0.31 10.38
CA GLU A 58 -6.91 -0.37 11.25
C GLU A 58 -6.74 -1.86 10.91
N GLY A 59 -7.44 -2.34 9.87
CA GLY A 59 -7.32 -3.70 9.36
C GLY A 59 -5.86 -4.08 9.08
N LYS A 60 -5.34 -5.01 9.87
CA LYS A 60 -3.95 -5.49 9.77
C LYS A 60 -3.78 -6.53 8.66
N PHE A 61 -2.64 -6.49 8.00
CA PHE A 61 -2.23 -7.49 7.01
C PHE A 61 -1.30 -8.54 7.65
N THR A 62 -1.68 -9.81 7.54
CA THR A 62 -1.03 -10.97 8.18
C THR A 62 -0.90 -12.11 7.18
N PHE A 63 -0.18 -11.87 6.09
CA PHE A 63 0.12 -12.85 5.06
C PHE A 63 1.54 -12.66 4.54
N GLN A 64 2.11 -13.72 3.95
CA GLN A 64 3.43 -13.66 3.35
C GLN A 64 3.40 -12.81 2.07
N MET A 65 4.41 -11.96 1.91
CA MET A 65 4.55 -11.09 0.76
C MET A 65 6.00 -11.03 0.30
N ARG A 66 6.21 -10.82 -1.00
CA ARG A 66 7.54 -10.70 -1.60
C ARG A 66 7.66 -9.34 -2.27
N LEU A 67 8.67 -8.57 -1.88
CA LEU A 67 9.01 -7.30 -2.50
C LEU A 67 10.28 -7.45 -3.33
N VAL A 68 10.11 -7.31 -4.65
CA VAL A 68 11.23 -7.25 -5.59
C VAL A 68 11.44 -5.80 -5.99
N GLY A 69 12.61 -5.25 -5.65
CA GLY A 69 12.99 -3.87 -5.95
C GLY A 69 14.42 -3.60 -5.54
N THR A 70 14.94 -2.42 -5.89
CA THR A 70 16.31 -2.00 -5.52
C THR A 70 16.46 -1.83 -4.01
N LEU A 71 17.70 -1.78 -3.51
CA LEU A 71 17.96 -1.51 -2.09
C LEU A 71 17.31 -0.18 -1.63
N HIS A 72 17.38 0.85 -2.46
CA HIS A 72 16.74 2.14 -2.18
C HIS A 72 15.21 2.01 -2.13
N GLN A 73 14.59 1.34 -3.09
CA GLN A 73 13.15 1.09 -3.10
C GLN A 73 12.68 0.36 -1.84
N ARG A 74 13.38 -0.71 -1.44
CA ARG A 74 13.05 -1.48 -0.24
C ARG A 74 13.13 -0.63 1.04
N ARG A 75 14.16 0.21 1.17
CA ARG A 75 14.29 1.15 2.31
C ARG A 75 13.12 2.14 2.35
N VAL A 76 12.73 2.70 1.21
CA VAL A 76 11.56 3.59 1.13
C VAL A 76 10.28 2.85 1.51
N TRP A 77 10.07 1.63 0.99
CA TRP A 77 8.89 0.82 1.27
C TRP A 77 8.76 0.44 2.75
N GLN A 78 9.88 0.17 3.42
CA GLN A 78 9.92 -0.06 4.86
C GLN A 78 9.55 1.20 5.64
N ALA A 79 10.12 2.36 5.28
CA ALA A 79 9.82 3.63 5.94
C ALA A 79 8.34 4.02 5.80
N ILE A 80 7.76 3.88 4.60
CA ILE A 80 6.34 4.21 4.39
C ILE A 80 5.40 3.21 5.07
N ALA A 81 5.79 1.93 5.19
CA ALA A 81 5.02 0.93 5.94
C ALA A 81 4.94 1.23 7.44
N ALA A 82 5.88 2.00 7.99
CA ALA A 82 5.87 2.44 9.38
C ALA A 82 4.96 3.66 9.64
N ILE A 83 4.47 4.35 8.60
CA ILE A 83 3.55 5.48 8.78
C ILE A 83 2.21 4.95 9.28
N ALA A 84 1.76 5.40 10.46
CA ALA A 84 0.52 4.94 11.06
C ALA A 84 -0.71 5.27 10.23
N CYS A 85 -1.80 4.54 10.45
CA CYS A 85 -3.07 4.80 9.78
C CYS A 85 -3.61 6.18 10.16
N GLY A 86 -4.03 6.97 9.17
CA GLY A 86 -4.51 8.34 9.38
C GLY A 86 -3.40 9.38 9.51
N GLU A 87 -2.13 8.96 9.56
CA GLU A 87 -0.98 9.86 9.46
C GLU A 87 -0.47 9.98 8.03
N THR A 88 0.26 11.07 7.79
CA THR A 88 0.98 11.30 6.53
C THR A 88 2.41 11.74 6.80
N ARG A 89 3.28 11.52 5.82
CA ARG A 89 4.61 12.14 5.74
C ARG A 89 4.80 12.75 4.36
N SER A 90 5.60 13.79 4.26
CA SER A 90 5.95 14.39 2.99
C SER A 90 7.11 13.65 2.32
N TYR A 91 7.22 13.78 0.99
CA TYR A 91 8.39 13.25 0.27
C TYR A 91 9.71 13.82 0.79
N GLY A 92 9.71 15.07 1.25
CA GLY A 92 10.90 15.75 1.80
C GLY A 92 11.33 15.20 3.17
N GLU A 93 10.37 14.93 4.06
CA GLU A 93 10.65 14.31 5.37
C GLU A 93 11.29 12.93 5.19
N LEU A 94 10.68 12.06 4.39
CA LEU A 94 11.22 10.74 4.09
C LEU A 94 12.58 10.81 3.37
N ALA A 95 12.78 11.79 2.50
CA ALA A 95 14.06 11.99 1.84
C ALA A 95 15.16 12.36 2.83
N GLY A 96 14.86 13.21 3.81
CA GLY A 96 15.78 13.55 4.90
C GLY A 96 16.14 12.33 5.75
N GLU A 97 15.14 11.57 6.18
CA GLU A 97 15.32 10.35 6.99
C GLU A 97 16.15 9.28 6.28
N LEU A 98 15.97 9.14 4.96
CA LEU A 98 16.60 8.08 4.16
C LEU A 98 17.89 8.51 3.46
N HIS A 99 18.38 9.73 3.74
CA HIS A 99 19.51 10.35 3.05
C HIS A 99 19.38 10.25 1.52
N SER A 100 18.22 10.67 1.00
CA SER A 100 17.84 10.58 -0.40
C SER A 100 17.27 11.90 -0.92
N SER A 101 16.74 11.90 -2.15
CA SER A 101 16.00 13.04 -2.71
C SER A 101 14.49 12.78 -2.72
N ALA A 102 13.70 13.84 -2.58
CA ALA A 102 12.23 13.73 -2.65
C ALA A 102 11.76 13.10 -3.97
N GLN A 103 12.47 13.36 -5.07
CA GLN A 103 12.20 12.75 -6.37
C GLN A 103 12.46 11.24 -6.35
N ALA A 104 13.59 10.78 -5.79
CA ALA A 104 13.91 9.36 -5.68
C ALA A 104 12.89 8.61 -4.79
N VAL A 105 12.49 9.20 -3.66
CA VAL A 105 11.41 8.69 -2.81
C VAL A 105 10.09 8.61 -3.60
N GLY A 106 9.76 9.64 -4.38
CA GLY A 106 8.57 9.64 -5.25
C GLY A 106 8.58 8.51 -6.28
N GLN A 107 9.73 8.25 -6.92
CA GLN A 107 9.89 7.14 -7.85
C GLN A 107 9.76 5.78 -7.15
N ALA A 108 10.33 5.63 -5.96
CA ALA A 108 10.19 4.42 -5.16
C ALA A 108 8.73 4.18 -4.71
N CYS A 109 8.00 5.24 -4.31
CA CYS A 109 6.57 5.17 -4.02
C CYS A 109 5.76 4.73 -5.25
N GLY A 110 6.09 5.25 -6.43
CA GLY A 110 5.45 4.84 -7.69
C GLY A 110 5.77 3.41 -8.11
N ALA A 111 6.93 2.88 -7.70
CA ALA A 111 7.35 1.51 -7.98
C ALA A 111 6.83 0.47 -6.98
N ASN A 112 6.03 0.89 -5.98
CA ASN A 112 5.48 0.01 -4.96
C ASN A 112 4.63 -1.13 -5.59
N PRO A 113 5.02 -2.40 -5.44
CA PRO A 113 4.28 -3.53 -6.01
C PRO A 113 3.02 -3.89 -5.22
N LEU A 114 2.89 -3.45 -3.96
CA LEU A 114 1.80 -3.78 -3.06
C LEU A 114 1.16 -2.50 -2.49
N PRO A 115 0.53 -1.64 -3.32
CA PRO A 115 -0.21 -0.49 -2.81
C PRO A 115 -1.29 -0.93 -1.82
N ILE A 116 -1.71 0.01 -0.94
CA ILE A 116 -2.61 -0.22 0.20
C ILE A 116 -1.91 -0.97 1.35
N VAL A 117 -1.33 -2.14 1.07
CA VAL A 117 -0.56 -2.91 2.06
C VAL A 117 0.71 -2.15 2.46
N ILE A 118 1.44 -1.66 1.46
CA ILE A 118 2.49 -0.66 1.61
C ILE A 118 1.85 0.69 1.29
N PRO A 119 1.64 1.56 2.28
CA PRO A 119 0.69 2.66 2.19
C PRO A 119 1.31 3.89 1.54
N CYS A 120 1.76 3.78 0.28
CA CYS A 120 2.36 4.90 -0.46
C CYS A 120 1.38 6.07 -0.69
N HIS A 121 0.07 5.88 -0.47
CA HIS A 121 -0.92 6.96 -0.46
C HIS A 121 -0.75 7.91 0.73
N ARG A 122 -0.08 7.50 1.81
CA ARG A 122 0.24 8.32 2.99
C ARG A 122 1.41 9.28 2.76
N VAL A 123 2.14 9.14 1.65
CA VAL A 123 3.22 10.06 1.28
C VAL A 123 2.67 11.19 0.42
N VAL A 124 2.77 12.43 0.86
CA VAL A 124 2.15 13.60 0.21
C VAL A 124 3.15 14.68 -0.19
N SER A 125 2.75 15.61 -1.05
CA SER A 125 3.54 16.81 -1.33
C SER A 125 3.28 17.85 -0.24
N GLN A 126 4.25 18.72 0.03
CA GLN A 126 4.01 19.90 0.89
C GLN A 126 2.99 20.86 0.26
N SER A 127 2.84 20.83 -1.07
CA SER A 127 1.89 21.65 -1.83
C SER A 127 0.57 20.95 -2.19
N GLY A 128 0.31 19.74 -1.69
CA GLY A 128 -0.92 19.00 -1.99
C GLY A 128 -0.74 17.48 -2.01
N LEU A 129 -1.53 16.76 -2.82
CA LEU A 129 -1.48 15.29 -2.81
C LEU A 129 -0.16 14.71 -3.36
N GLY A 130 0.53 15.41 -4.26
CA GLY A 130 1.62 14.82 -5.03
C GLY A 130 1.13 13.74 -6.00
N GLY A 131 1.99 12.79 -6.35
CA GLY A 131 1.65 11.70 -7.27
C GLY A 131 1.11 10.45 -6.58
N PHE A 132 0.51 9.54 -7.37
CA PHE A 132 0.11 8.21 -6.95
C PHE A 132 0.27 7.23 -8.11
N MET A 133 0.84 6.04 -7.86
CA MET A 133 1.03 5.01 -8.90
C MET A 133 1.73 5.52 -10.18
N LYS A 134 2.78 6.32 -10.03
CA LYS A 134 3.50 6.99 -11.14
C LYS A 134 2.67 8.01 -11.94
N GLN A 135 1.47 8.34 -11.49
CA GLN A 135 0.58 9.32 -12.11
C GLN A 135 0.47 10.59 -11.26
N GLY A 136 0.39 11.75 -11.92
CA GLY A 136 0.19 13.06 -11.29
C GLY A 136 -1.25 13.57 -11.34
N GLY A 137 -2.21 12.75 -11.78
CA GLY A 137 -3.59 13.18 -12.03
C GLY A 137 -4.56 12.03 -12.28
N GLY A 138 -5.83 12.38 -12.53
CA GLY A 138 -6.90 11.44 -12.90
C GLY A 138 -7.28 10.47 -11.79
N ALA A 139 -7.78 9.30 -12.19
CA ALA A 139 -8.32 8.27 -11.29
C ALA A 139 -7.35 7.85 -10.17
N ALA A 140 -6.04 7.91 -10.43
CA ALA A 140 -5.02 7.62 -9.42
C ALA A 140 -5.09 8.59 -8.22
N LEU A 141 -5.29 9.89 -8.46
CA LEU A 141 -5.43 10.86 -7.37
C LEU A 141 -6.79 10.74 -6.67
N ASP A 142 -7.84 10.34 -7.38
CA ASP A 142 -9.15 10.08 -6.77
C ASP A 142 -9.08 8.91 -5.80
N ILE A 143 -8.37 7.83 -6.18
CA ILE A 143 -8.07 6.69 -5.30
C ILE A 143 -7.27 7.16 -4.08
N LYS A 144 -6.17 7.90 -4.27
CA LYS A 144 -5.34 8.42 -3.16
C LYS A 144 -6.17 9.26 -2.19
N ARG A 145 -7.02 10.14 -2.73
CA ARG A 145 -7.92 10.98 -1.94
C ARG A 145 -8.95 10.17 -1.18
N TRP A 146 -9.50 9.12 -1.79
CA TRP A 146 -10.43 8.21 -1.12
C TRP A 146 -9.74 7.51 0.06
N LEU A 147 -8.54 6.95 -0.16
CA LEU A 147 -7.78 6.23 0.87
C LEU A 147 -7.43 7.15 2.05
N LEU A 148 -6.92 8.36 1.79
CA LEU A 148 -6.64 9.33 2.84
C LEU A 148 -7.91 9.70 3.62
N LYS A 149 -9.02 9.93 2.92
CA LYS A 149 -10.31 10.28 3.55
C LYS A 149 -10.87 9.14 4.40
N HIS A 150 -10.72 7.89 3.94
CA HIS A 150 -11.09 6.69 4.68
C HIS A 150 -10.37 6.63 6.02
N GLU A 151 -9.05 6.82 6.01
CA GLU A 151 -8.22 6.77 7.21
C GLU A 151 -8.46 7.98 8.15
N SER A 152 -8.65 9.19 7.61
CA SER A 152 -8.91 10.39 8.41
C SER A 152 -10.26 10.38 9.15
N ARG A 153 -11.27 9.65 8.66
CA ARG A 153 -12.61 9.60 9.26
C ARG A 153 -12.66 8.75 10.52
N GLN A 154 -11.85 7.71 10.57
CA GLN A 154 -11.78 6.77 11.70
C GLN A 154 -10.87 7.30 12.80
N ALA A 155 -9.78 8.03 12.47
CA ALA A 155 -8.94 8.73 13.45
C ALA A 155 -9.71 9.71 14.34
N LYS A 156 -10.85 10.24 13.88
CA LYS A 156 -11.75 11.11 14.67
C LYS A 156 -12.67 10.34 15.62
N ARG A 157 -12.82 9.03 15.46
CA ARG A 157 -13.67 8.16 16.32
C ARG A 157 -12.92 7.63 17.53
N THR A 158 -11.59 7.53 17.45
CA THR A 158 -10.72 6.96 18.50
C THR A 158 -10.07 8.05 19.36
N GLY A 159 -10.81 9.10 19.72
CA GLY A 159 -10.35 10.23 20.54
C GLY A 159 -9.99 9.91 22.01
N VAL A 160 -9.18 8.88 22.24
CA VAL A 160 -8.42 8.63 23.47
C VAL A 160 -6.94 8.57 23.07
N PRO A 161 -6.06 9.38 23.67
CA PRO A 161 -4.62 9.24 23.44
C PRO A 161 -4.17 7.95 24.13
N GLY A 162 -4.13 6.88 23.35
CA GLY A 162 -3.73 5.55 23.77
C GLY A 162 -2.54 5.09 22.93
N ASP A 163 -1.38 5.14 23.57
CA ASP A 163 -0.11 4.54 23.16
C ASP A 163 -0.33 3.21 22.41
N CYS A 164 -0.06 3.19 21.11
CA CYS A 164 -0.08 1.98 20.30
C CYS A 164 1.09 2.07 19.32
N PRO A 165 2.18 1.33 19.54
CA PRO A 165 3.20 1.23 18.51
C PRO A 165 2.55 0.50 17.34
N SER A 166 2.39 1.19 16.21
CA SER A 166 2.27 0.52 14.91
C SER A 166 3.55 -0.29 14.75
N ALA A 167 3.52 -1.54 15.23
CA ALA A 167 4.64 -2.44 15.08
C ALA A 167 4.93 -2.49 13.58
N PRO A 168 6.16 -2.15 13.15
CA PRO A 168 6.54 -2.25 11.76
C PRO A 168 6.21 -3.68 11.29
N LEU A 169 5.79 -3.83 10.03
CA LEU A 169 5.75 -5.15 9.40
C LEU A 169 7.08 -5.84 9.74
N HIS A 170 7.01 -6.93 10.51
CA HIS A 170 8.19 -7.63 11.01
C HIS A 170 9.18 -7.84 9.86
N PRO A 171 10.48 -7.54 10.03
CA PRO A 171 11.46 -7.59 8.94
C PRO A 171 11.45 -8.95 8.20
N ASP A 172 11.11 -10.04 8.88
CA ASP A 172 10.99 -11.38 8.30
C ASP A 172 9.85 -11.56 7.28
N PHE A 173 8.88 -10.64 7.21
CA PHE A 173 7.87 -10.62 6.13
C PHE A 173 8.45 -10.12 4.81
N PHE A 174 9.66 -9.56 4.81
CA PHE A 174 10.43 -9.22 3.61
C PHE A 174 11.44 -10.34 3.33
N HIS A 175 10.98 -11.50 2.86
CA HIS A 175 11.92 -12.52 2.39
C HIS A 175 12.60 -12.03 1.10
N ALA A 176 13.87 -11.65 1.24
CA ALA A 176 14.77 -11.29 0.15
C ALA A 176 15.48 -12.56 -0.33
N GLU A 177 15.22 -12.97 -1.57
CA GLU A 177 16.02 -13.99 -2.25
C GLU A 177 16.83 -13.30 -3.36
N GLY A 178 18.15 -13.31 -3.20
CA GLY A 178 19.14 -13.48 -4.26
C GLY A 178 19.27 -12.43 -5.36
N GLU A 179 20.30 -11.58 -5.24
CA GLU A 179 20.99 -11.01 -6.40
C GLU A 179 21.49 -12.12 -7.33
N LYS A 180 21.19 -11.99 -8.63
CA LYS A 180 22.11 -12.35 -9.70
C LYS A 180 22.35 -11.13 -10.56
#